data_AF-A0A2A2YEA7-F1
#
_entry.id   AF-A0A2A2YEA7-F1
#
_cell.length_a   1.000
_cell.length_b   1.000
_cell.length_c   1.000
_cell.angle_alpha   90.00
_cell.angle_beta   90.00
_cell.angle_gamma   90.00
#
_symmetry.space_group_name_H-M   'P 1'
#
loop_
_entity.id
_entity.type
_entity.pdbx_description
1 polymer ?
#
loop_
_entity_poly.entity_id
_entity_poly.type
_entity_poly.pdbx_seq_one_letter_code
_entity_poly.pdbx_strand_id
1 'polypeptide(L)'
;MDELSPYSANLLANSEAHTLYLDGLTHVSKELMQTVACFRGERLSLSGLSRLSEDTACVIAQTRAKELYLDGLKELSIDEASALAQFKGNLLSLKGIECMTSDVASILQKRQAKVLVLRNLAEFQDSVTANEFACLGQLDHDQEVHRGYASRGDKVRQS
;
A
#
# COMPACT_ATOMS: atom_id res chain seq x y z
N MET A 1 -6.58 10.16 -19.74
CA MET A 1 -7.93 10.04 -19.14
C MET A 1 -7.68 9.81 -17.66
N ASP A 2 -7.46 10.89 -16.92
CA ASP A 2 -6.67 10.86 -15.67
C ASP A 2 -7.51 11.11 -14.41
N GLU A 3 -8.83 11.18 -14.53
CA GLU A 3 -9.73 11.35 -13.38
C GLU A 3 -10.78 10.25 -13.32
N LEU A 4 -10.71 9.45 -12.26
CA LEU A 4 -11.85 8.68 -11.80
C LEU A 4 -12.91 9.65 -11.27
N SER A 5 -14.10 9.61 -11.87
CA SER A 5 -15.24 10.34 -11.33
C SER A 5 -15.53 9.89 -9.89
N PRO A 6 -15.90 10.81 -8.96
CA PRO A 6 -16.28 10.46 -7.60
C PRO A 6 -17.42 9.42 -7.54
N TYR A 7 -18.27 9.38 -8.57
CA TYR A 7 -19.31 8.35 -8.69
C TYR A 7 -18.72 6.95 -8.85
N SER A 8 -17.70 6.80 -9.72
CA SER A 8 -17.02 5.52 -9.94
C SER A 8 -16.22 5.10 -8.71
N ALA A 9 -15.55 6.05 -8.05
CA ALA A 9 -14.83 5.79 -6.80
C ALA A 9 -15.78 5.27 -5.70
N ASN A 10 -16.99 5.82 -5.59
CA ASN A 10 -17.97 5.39 -4.59
C ASN A 10 -18.55 4.00 -4.89
N LEU A 11 -18.74 3.69 -6.18
CA LEU A 11 -19.15 2.35 -6.62
C LEU A 11 -18.08 1.30 -6.28
N LEU A 12 -16.80 1.65 -6.49
CA LEU A 12 -15.66 0.79 -6.15
C LEU A 12 -15.50 0.63 -4.64
N ALA A 13 -15.68 1.72 -3.86
CA ALA A 13 -15.61 1.68 -2.40
C ALA A 13 -16.69 0.77 -1.78
N ASN A 14 -17.89 0.72 -2.38
CA ASN A 14 -18.97 -0.16 -1.96
C ASN A 14 -18.97 -1.53 -2.65
N SER A 15 -18.02 -1.78 -3.55
CA SER A 15 -17.93 -3.08 -4.21
C SER A 15 -17.50 -4.16 -3.22
N GLU A 16 -18.03 -5.37 -3.37
CA GLU A 16 -17.61 -6.56 -2.59
C GLU A 16 -16.27 -7.13 -3.08
N ALA A 17 -15.53 -6.38 -3.89
CA ALA A 17 -14.21 -6.77 -4.34
C ALA A 17 -13.28 -6.86 -3.13
N HIS A 18 -12.48 -7.94 -3.09
CA HIS A 18 -11.47 -8.10 -2.04
C HIS A 18 -10.18 -7.34 -2.38
N THR A 19 -10.01 -6.92 -3.63
CA THR A 19 -8.84 -6.24 -4.13
C THR A 19 -9.23 -5.14 -5.11
N LEU A 20 -8.66 -3.96 -4.94
CA LEU A 20 -8.88 -2.82 -5.81
C LEU A 20 -7.56 -2.41 -6.46
N TYR A 21 -7.54 -2.44 -7.80
CA TYR A 21 -6.40 -2.04 -8.61
C TYR A 21 -6.66 -0.68 -9.23
N LEU A 22 -5.87 0.31 -8.82
CA LEU A 22 -5.90 1.69 -9.29
C LEU A 22 -4.56 2.10 -9.90
N ASP A 23 -3.87 1.13 -10.53
CA ASP A 23 -2.54 1.31 -11.11
C ASP A 23 -2.55 2.19 -12.38
N GLY A 24 -3.73 2.49 -12.93
CA GLY A 24 -3.89 3.46 -14.01
C GLY A 24 -3.91 4.93 -13.54
N LEU A 25 -3.97 5.19 -12.23
CA LEU A 25 -4.02 6.53 -11.69
C LEU A 25 -2.61 7.06 -11.42
N THR A 26 -2.22 8.06 -12.21
CA THR A 26 -0.98 8.81 -12.03
C THR A 26 -1.14 9.91 -10.98
N HIS A 27 -2.35 10.44 -10.83
CA HIS A 27 -2.74 11.45 -9.84
C HIS A 27 -4.02 11.03 -9.10
N VAL A 28 -4.02 11.26 -7.80
CA VAL A 28 -5.19 11.06 -6.94
C VAL A 28 -5.45 12.31 -6.11
N SER A 29 -6.71 12.71 -6.01
CA SER A 29 -7.16 13.78 -5.15
C SER A 29 -7.53 13.24 -3.77
N LYS A 30 -7.46 14.10 -2.76
CA LYS A 30 -7.82 13.77 -1.36
C LYS A 30 -9.24 13.21 -1.25
N GLU A 31 -10.21 13.83 -1.93
CA GLU A 31 -11.61 13.42 -1.90
C GLU A 31 -11.82 12.01 -2.48
N LEU A 32 -11.12 11.70 -3.57
CA LEU A 32 -11.15 10.37 -4.17
C LEU A 32 -10.55 9.34 -3.20
N MET A 33 -9.40 9.65 -2.60
CA MET A 33 -8.80 8.76 -1.63
C MET A 33 -9.63 8.58 -0.36
N GLN A 34 -10.39 9.59 0.08
CA GLN A 34 -11.30 9.46 1.22
C GLN A 34 -12.42 8.46 0.92
N THR A 35 -12.94 8.51 -0.31
CA THR A 35 -13.95 7.55 -0.78
C THR A 35 -13.35 6.14 -0.84
N VAL A 36 -12.16 6.00 -1.43
CA VAL A 36 -11.45 4.72 -1.53
C VAL A 36 -10.99 4.20 -0.17
N ALA A 37 -10.69 5.05 0.81
CA ALA A 37 -10.32 4.64 2.16
C ALA A 37 -11.46 3.92 2.91
N CYS A 38 -12.71 4.15 2.48
CA CYS A 38 -13.89 3.45 2.97
C CYS A 38 -14.07 2.06 2.35
N PHE A 39 -13.25 1.70 1.35
CA PHE A 39 -13.27 0.40 0.71
C PHE A 39 -13.07 -0.71 1.74
N ARG A 40 -13.96 -1.70 1.70
CA ARG A 40 -13.98 -2.82 2.66
C ARG A 40 -13.12 -4.00 2.22
N GLY A 41 -12.55 -3.95 1.02
CA GLY A 41 -11.64 -4.99 0.55
C GLY A 41 -10.32 -5.00 1.32
N GLU A 42 -9.59 -6.10 1.17
CA GLU A 42 -8.37 -6.34 1.93
C GLU A 42 -7.12 -5.75 1.26
N ARG A 43 -7.15 -5.56 -0.06
CA ARG A 43 -5.98 -5.13 -0.84
C ARG A 43 -6.27 -3.89 -1.66
N LEU A 44 -5.36 -2.92 -1.61
CA LEU A 44 -5.40 -1.70 -2.41
C LEU A 44 -4.08 -1.52 -3.16
N SER A 45 -4.12 -1.54 -4.49
CA SER A 45 -2.98 -1.26 -5.35
C SER A 45 -3.12 0.11 -5.98
N LEU A 46 -2.13 0.97 -5.76
CA LEU A 46 -1.98 2.30 -6.34
C LEU A 46 -0.56 2.42 -6.92
N SER A 47 -0.11 1.38 -7.62
CA SER A 47 1.24 1.31 -8.19
C SER A 47 1.42 2.21 -9.41
N GLY A 48 0.36 2.88 -9.88
CA GLY A 48 0.41 3.92 -10.89
C GLY A 48 0.85 5.28 -10.35
N LEU A 49 0.75 5.49 -9.03
CA LEU A 49 1.07 6.76 -8.41
C LEU A 49 2.56 7.02 -8.45
N SER A 50 2.96 7.99 -9.26
CA SER A 50 4.35 8.44 -9.32
C SER A 50 4.69 9.47 -8.24
N ARG A 51 3.68 10.18 -7.71
CA ARG A 51 3.82 11.18 -6.66
C ARG A 51 2.71 11.01 -5.63
N LEU A 52 3.07 11.24 -4.38
CA LEU A 52 2.15 11.31 -3.25
C LEU A 52 2.09 12.76 -2.76
N SER A 53 1.11 13.07 -1.91
CA SER A 53 1.08 14.31 -1.15
C SER A 53 0.79 13.95 0.30
N GLU A 54 1.26 14.76 1.24
CA GLU A 54 1.06 14.53 2.68
C GLU A 54 -0.42 14.29 3.03
N ASP A 55 -1.32 15.15 2.56
CA ASP A 55 -2.76 15.02 2.75
C ASP A 55 -3.29 13.65 2.29
N THR A 56 -2.86 13.22 1.11
CA THR A 56 -3.27 11.97 0.49
C THR A 56 -2.67 10.78 1.23
N ALA A 57 -1.40 10.86 1.65
CA ALA A 57 -0.72 9.84 2.43
C ALA A 57 -1.42 9.59 3.78
N CYS A 58 -1.88 10.67 4.43
CA CYS A 58 -2.61 10.59 5.69
C CYS A 58 -3.96 9.87 5.52
N VAL A 59 -4.68 10.16 4.44
CA VAL A 59 -5.94 9.47 4.11
C VAL A 59 -5.68 7.99 3.77
N ILE A 60 -4.63 7.71 3.00
CA ILE A 60 -4.23 6.33 2.67
C ILE A 60 -3.89 5.56 3.95
N ALA A 61 -3.16 6.15 4.89
CA ALA A 61 -2.80 5.50 6.15
C ALA A 61 -4.02 5.16 7.03
N GLN A 62 -5.13 5.87 6.85
CA GLN A 62 -6.40 5.62 7.54
C GLN A 62 -7.28 4.58 6.84
N THR A 63 -6.88 4.06 5.68
CA THR A 63 -7.64 3.04 4.96
C THR A 63 -7.80 1.77 5.79
N ARG A 64 -8.90 1.06 5.57
CA ARG A 64 -9.18 -0.24 6.20
C ARG A 64 -8.54 -1.42 5.48
N ALA A 65 -7.92 -1.18 4.33
CA ALA A 65 -7.19 -2.20 3.60
C ALA A 65 -6.07 -2.80 4.49
N LYS A 66 -5.89 -4.12 4.38
CA LYS A 66 -4.81 -4.84 5.06
C LYS A 66 -3.52 -4.79 4.27
N GLU A 67 -3.59 -4.70 2.96
CA GLU A 67 -2.44 -4.71 2.07
C GLU A 67 -2.49 -3.49 1.15
N LEU A 68 -1.39 -2.73 1.11
CA LEU A 68 -1.26 -1.51 0.35
C LEU A 68 -0.03 -1.60 -0.55
N TYR A 69 -0.22 -1.37 -1.85
CA TYR A 69 0.85 -1.38 -2.84
C TYR A 69 1.01 0.01 -3.45
N LEU A 70 2.17 0.63 -3.25
CA LEU A 70 2.57 1.91 -3.84
C LEU A 70 3.88 1.72 -4.61
N ASP A 71 3.90 0.73 -5.50
CA ASP A 71 5.12 0.33 -6.21
C ASP A 71 5.52 1.32 -7.33
N GLY A 72 4.74 2.37 -7.57
CA GLY A 72 5.04 3.44 -8.55
C GLY A 72 5.77 4.65 -7.98
N LEU A 73 5.83 4.77 -6.64
CA LEU A 73 6.44 5.93 -6.00
C LEU A 73 7.97 5.85 -6.10
N LYS A 74 8.57 6.84 -6.76
CA LYS A 74 10.03 6.95 -6.91
C LYS A 74 10.73 7.59 -5.72
N GLU A 75 10.06 8.55 -5.10
CA GLU A 75 10.55 9.36 -4.00
C GLU A 75 9.51 9.44 -2.88
N LEU A 76 9.98 9.65 -1.65
CA LEU A 76 9.16 9.82 -0.46
C LEU A 76 9.80 10.86 0.46
N SER A 77 9.00 11.84 0.85
CA SER A 77 9.39 12.89 1.81
C SER A 77 9.20 12.41 3.24
N ILE A 78 9.82 13.10 4.19
CA ILE A 78 9.71 12.81 5.64
C ILE A 78 8.25 12.83 6.09
N ASP A 79 7.48 13.84 5.68
CA ASP A 79 6.07 13.99 6.05
C ASP A 79 5.19 12.87 5.48
N GLU A 80 5.43 12.48 4.23
CA GLU A 80 4.71 11.41 3.55
C GLU A 80 5.02 10.04 4.17
N ALA A 81 6.29 9.79 4.49
CA ALA A 81 6.72 8.58 5.19
C ALA A 81 6.13 8.51 6.61
N SER A 82 6.05 9.64 7.31
CA SER A 82 5.44 9.75 8.64
C SER A 82 3.95 9.44 8.61
N ALA A 83 3.24 9.94 7.60
CA ALA A 83 1.86 9.58 7.36
C ALA A 83 1.71 8.08 7.05
N LEU A 84 2.49 7.54 6.12
CA LEU A 84 2.44 6.11 5.77
C LEU A 84 2.83 5.18 6.91
N ALA A 85 3.73 5.60 7.82
CA ALA A 85 4.10 4.84 9.00
C ALA A 85 2.92 4.63 9.96
N GLN A 86 1.89 5.49 9.91
CA GLN A 86 0.65 5.32 10.69
C GLN A 86 -0.31 4.28 10.09
N PHE A 87 -0.02 3.78 8.88
CA PHE A 87 -0.84 2.73 8.26
C PHE A 87 -0.83 1.47 9.12
N LYS A 88 -2.02 1.04 9.56
CA LYS A 88 -2.22 -0.10 10.46
C LYS A 88 -2.50 -1.42 9.73
N GLY A 89 -2.24 -1.47 8.43
CA GLY A 89 -2.41 -2.69 7.65
C GLY A 89 -1.39 -3.77 8.01
N ASN A 90 -1.55 -4.94 7.41
CA ASN A 90 -0.59 -6.01 7.50
C ASN A 90 0.62 -5.79 6.58
N LEU A 91 0.42 -5.29 5.36
CA LEU A 91 1.48 -5.20 4.34
C LEU A 91 1.50 -3.84 3.67
N LEU A 92 2.69 -3.23 3.61
CA LEU A 92 2.99 -2.04 2.83
C LEU A 92 4.08 -2.38 1.80
N SER A 93 3.78 -2.26 0.51
CA SER A 93 4.73 -2.49 -0.58
C SER A 93 5.14 -1.16 -1.20
N LEU A 94 6.44 -0.89 -1.19
CA LEU A 94 7.08 0.33 -1.71
C LEU A 94 8.25 -0.07 -2.63
N LYS A 95 7.98 -0.88 -3.64
CA LYS A 95 9.05 -1.47 -4.47
C LYS A 95 9.68 -0.48 -5.45
N GLY A 96 8.98 0.61 -5.77
CA GLY A 96 9.41 1.60 -6.75
C GLY A 96 10.33 2.69 -6.22
N ILE A 97 10.57 2.75 -4.90
CA ILE A 97 11.39 3.83 -4.33
C ILE A 97 12.83 3.65 -4.81
N GLU A 98 13.32 4.65 -5.53
CA GLU A 98 14.69 4.71 -6.02
C GLU A 98 15.59 5.42 -5.00
N CYS A 99 15.07 6.46 -4.33
CA CYS A 99 15.81 7.27 -3.36
C CYS A 99 15.07 7.40 -2.03
N MET A 100 15.77 7.14 -0.92
CA MET A 100 15.27 7.42 0.44
C MET A 100 16.39 7.94 1.34
N THR A 101 16.07 8.85 2.25
CA THR A 101 17.00 9.35 3.27
C THR A 101 16.97 8.48 4.53
N SER A 102 18.00 8.59 5.37
CA SER A 102 18.07 7.90 6.67
C SER A 102 16.89 8.24 7.59
N ASP A 103 16.38 9.48 7.52
CA ASP A 103 15.21 9.92 8.29
C ASP A 103 13.93 9.18 7.87
N VAL A 104 13.67 9.11 6.56
CA VAL A 104 12.52 8.38 6.01
C VAL A 104 12.58 6.90 6.38
N ALA A 105 13.75 6.30 6.27
CA ALA A 105 13.97 4.91 6.66
C ALA A 105 13.71 4.69 8.16
N SER A 106 14.21 5.57 9.03
CA SER A 106 13.98 5.52 10.49
C SER A 106 12.49 5.63 10.85
N ILE A 107 11.74 6.43 10.09
CA ILE A 107 10.29 6.56 10.25
C ILE A 107 9.57 5.28 9.82
N LEU A 108 9.95 4.72 8.68
CA LEU A 108 9.40 3.45 8.18
C LEU A 108 9.81 2.25 9.06
N GLN A 109 10.88 2.34 9.85
CA GLN A 109 11.17 1.35 10.91
C GLN A 109 10.13 1.42 12.04
N LYS A 110 9.65 2.61 12.38
CA LYS A 110 8.59 2.84 13.40
C LYS A 110 7.17 2.65 12.87
N ARG A 111 7.02 2.07 11.68
CA ARG A 111 5.72 1.82 11.07
C ARG A 111 4.84 0.92 11.94
N GLN A 112 3.54 1.13 11.83
CA GLN A 112 2.53 0.26 12.45
C GLN A 112 2.17 -0.95 11.57
N ALA A 113 2.56 -0.92 10.29
CA ALA A 113 2.35 -2.05 9.38
C ALA A 113 3.29 -3.21 9.71
N LYS A 114 2.77 -4.45 9.70
CA LYS A 114 3.55 -5.63 10.07
C LYS A 114 4.70 -5.90 9.11
N VAL A 115 4.41 -5.85 7.81
CA VAL A 115 5.35 -6.18 6.74
C VAL A 115 5.58 -4.95 5.87
N LEU A 116 6.85 -4.67 5.56
CA LEU A 116 7.25 -3.67 4.58
C LEU A 116 8.08 -4.35 3.50
N VAL A 117 7.67 -4.19 2.25
CA VAL A 117 8.36 -4.77 1.10
C VAL A 117 9.05 -3.65 0.32
N LEU A 118 10.37 -3.74 0.22
CA LEU A 118 11.24 -2.86 -0.56
C LEU A 118 11.99 -3.75 -1.57
N ARG A 119 11.90 -3.47 -2.88
CA ARG A 119 12.54 -4.32 -3.92
C ARG A 119 13.86 -3.78 -4.42
N ASN A 120 14.06 -2.46 -4.35
CA ASN A 120 15.15 -1.80 -5.04
C ASN A 120 15.95 -0.88 -4.11
N LEU A 121 16.48 -1.44 -3.02
CA LEU A 121 17.45 -0.77 -2.14
C LEU A 121 18.84 -0.68 -2.79
N ALA A 122 18.90 -0.34 -4.08
CA ALA A 122 20.14 -0.35 -4.86
C ALA A 122 21.08 0.80 -4.47
N GLU A 123 20.56 1.89 -3.89
CA GLU A 123 21.37 3.07 -3.55
C GLU A 123 20.94 3.64 -2.19
N PHE A 124 21.26 2.94 -1.11
CA PHE A 124 21.42 3.65 0.16
C PHE A 124 22.65 4.55 0.03
N GLN A 125 22.43 5.87 0.03
CA GLN A 125 23.54 6.83 0.15
C GLN A 125 24.30 6.63 1.48
N ASP A 126 23.64 6.04 2.49
CA ASP A 126 24.15 5.76 3.83
C ASP A 126 24.10 4.26 4.18
N SER A 127 25.27 3.62 4.24
CA SER A 127 25.46 2.20 4.56
C SER A 127 24.93 1.74 5.92
N VAL A 128 24.70 2.67 6.86
CA VAL A 128 24.20 2.37 8.22
C VAL A 128 22.76 1.87 8.18
N THR A 129 21.94 2.48 7.33
CA THR A 129 20.51 2.20 7.20
C THR A 129 20.23 0.83 6.57
N ALA A 130 21.06 0.43 5.60
CA ALA A 130 20.99 -0.89 4.99
C ALA A 130 21.19 -2.02 6.01
N ASN A 131 22.08 -1.80 6.98
CA ASN A 131 22.43 -2.79 8.00
C ASN A 131 21.34 -2.91 9.09
N GLU A 132 20.70 -1.80 9.47
CA GLU A 132 19.55 -1.82 10.39
C GLU A 132 18.33 -2.53 9.78
N PHE A 133 18.08 -2.33 8.48
CA PHE A 133 17.01 -3.04 7.77
C PHE A 133 17.36 -4.51 7.45
N ALA A 134 18.63 -4.83 7.16
CA ALA A 134 19.08 -6.20 6.91
C ALA A 134 18.92 -7.12 8.14
N CYS A 135 19.10 -6.60 9.36
CA CYS A 135 18.84 -7.33 10.60
C CYS A 135 17.35 -7.66 10.82
N LEU A 136 16.42 -6.89 10.24
CA LEU A 136 14.98 -7.14 10.31
C LEU A 136 14.47 -8.02 9.14
N GLY A 137 15.23 -8.11 8.05
CA GLY A 137 14.89 -8.91 6.85
C GLY A 137 14.91 -10.43 7.06
N GLN A 138 15.31 -10.92 8.23
CA GLN A 138 15.21 -12.35 8.58
C GLN A 138 13.82 -12.79 9.09
N LEU A 139 12.82 -11.89 9.17
CA LEU A 139 11.49 -12.25 9.72
C LEU A 139 10.44 -12.69 8.70
N ASP A 140 10.70 -12.67 7.38
CA ASP A 140 9.63 -12.88 6.38
C ASP A 140 9.92 -13.98 5.35
N HIS A 141 10.60 -15.07 5.76
CA HIS A 141 10.68 -16.29 4.93
C HIS A 141 9.86 -17.48 5.42
N ASP A 142 9.13 -17.35 6.54
CA ASP A 142 8.37 -18.49 7.08
C ASP A 142 7.02 -18.05 7.66
N GLN A 143 5.98 -18.09 6.82
CA GLN A 143 4.70 -18.78 7.06
C GLN A 143 3.49 -18.14 6.36
N GLU A 144 2.85 -18.98 5.54
CA GLU A 144 1.40 -19.06 5.33
C GLU A 144 0.66 -17.89 4.64
N VAL A 145 0.75 -17.85 3.30
CA VAL A 145 -0.36 -17.41 2.44
C VAL A 145 -0.84 -18.55 1.54
N HIS A 146 -1.24 -19.65 2.15
CA HIS A 146 -2.14 -20.63 1.54
C HIS A 146 -3.21 -21.06 2.55
N ARG A 147 -4.13 -20.16 2.90
CA ARG A 147 -5.45 -20.56 3.39
C ARG A 147 -6.55 -19.68 2.81
N GLY A 148 -7.33 -20.29 1.92
CA GLY A 148 -8.78 -20.11 2.01
C GLY A 148 -9.51 -19.37 0.90
N TYR A 149 -9.08 -19.40 -0.37
CA TYR A 149 -10.03 -19.15 -1.47
C TYR A 149 -10.79 -20.44 -1.80
N ALA A 150 -11.69 -20.82 -0.89
CA ALA A 150 -12.73 -21.79 -1.24
C ALA A 150 -13.78 -21.06 -2.10
N SER A 151 -13.66 -21.18 -3.42
CA SER A 151 -14.77 -20.96 -4.34
C SER A 151 -15.95 -21.79 -3.86
N ARG A 152 -16.96 -21.13 -3.27
CA ARG A 152 -18.26 -21.75 -3.04
C ARG A 152 -19.01 -21.70 -4.37
N GLY A 153 -18.64 -22.63 -5.25
CA GLY A 153 -19.35 -22.90 -6.49
C GLY A 153 -20.77 -23.36 -6.17
N ASP A 154 -21.72 -22.72 -6.84
CA ASP A 154 -23.11 -23.09 -6.96
C ASP A 154 -23.28 -24.60 -7.15
N LYS A 155 -24.06 -25.23 -6.26
CA LYS A 155 -24.62 -26.55 -6.51
C LYS A 155 -26.12 -26.37 -6.70
N VAL A 156 -26.50 -26.07 -7.95
CA VAL A 156 -27.87 -26.25 -8.45
C VAL A 156 -28.25 -27.70 -8.19
N ARG A 157 -29.27 -27.90 -7.36
CA ARG A 157 -29.88 -29.19 -7.08
C ARG A 157 -31.18 -29.23 -7.87
N GLN A 158 -31.14 -29.77 -9.08
CA GLN A 158 -32.34 -30.21 -9.78
C GLN A 158 -32.77 -31.55 -9.17
N SER A 159 -34.05 -31.62 -8.79
CA SER A 159 -34.81 -32.84 -8.56
C SER A 159 -36.04 -32.76 -9.46
#